data_AF-A0A954FY08-F1
#
_entry.id   AF-A0A954FY08-F1
#
_cell.length_a   1.000
_cell.length_b   1.000
_cell.length_c   1.000
_cell.angle_alpha   90.00
_cell.angle_beta   90.00
_cell.angle_gamma   90.00
#
_symmetry.space_group_name_H-M   'P 1'
#
loop_
_entity.id
_entity.type
_entity.pdbx_description
1 polymer ?
#
loop_
_entity_poly.entity_id
_entity_poly.type
_entity_poly.pdbx_seq_one_letter_code
_entity_poly.pdbx_strand_id
1 'polypeptide(L)'
;MKHICLAVFLLLSLAAAPIKTPEPDERIAVWPDRPLLDKSDDEVAYSNIIRITKVKRPALEFYKAKNAKPNAPAVVIFPGGGYNILAYDLEGTEIAEWLNSIGIHAVVLKYTVPDKQREESLKDAQRALGIVRSKAKDWGINPEQIEVLGFSAGGHLAANLSTNYQKRNYAAIDDADKLSCRPDFTVLIYPAYLYDNDDKRKSAPDIKVDAQTPPAFIVQTLDDRRLVDSAFNYTRDLKDAKVDAELHLYAKGGHGYGLRPSDNPISGWPQLCGDWLKRTTGN
;
A
#
# COMPACT_ATOMS: atom_id res chain seq x y z
N MET A 1 -29.26 49.50 -44.12
CA MET A 1 -28.25 48.42 -44.13
C MET A 1 -27.89 48.12 -42.69
N LYS A 2 -28.32 46.97 -42.14
CA LYS A 2 -28.03 46.55 -40.76
C LYS A 2 -26.87 45.55 -40.80
N HIS A 3 -25.76 45.89 -40.16
CA HIS A 3 -24.60 45.02 -39.99
C HIS A 3 -24.88 44.01 -38.85
N ILE A 4 -24.74 42.72 -39.13
CA ILE A 4 -24.78 41.64 -38.15
C ILE A 4 -23.33 41.33 -37.78
N CYS A 5 -22.94 41.64 -36.54
CA CYS A 5 -21.67 41.17 -35.96
C CYS A 5 -21.86 39.73 -35.48
N LEU A 6 -21.17 38.78 -36.10
CA LEU A 6 -21.08 37.40 -35.66
C LEU A 6 -19.91 37.29 -34.67
N ALA A 7 -20.20 37.14 -33.39
CA ALA A 7 -19.18 36.86 -32.37
C ALA A 7 -18.86 35.36 -32.37
N VAL A 8 -17.63 35.00 -32.76
CA VAL A 8 -17.09 33.64 -32.65
C VAL A 8 -16.59 33.44 -31.23
N PHE A 9 -17.27 32.61 -30.44
CA PHE A 9 -16.75 32.13 -29.16
C PHE A 9 -15.74 31.01 -29.41
N LEU A 10 -14.46 31.32 -29.24
CA LEU A 10 -13.39 30.33 -29.20
C LEU A 10 -13.47 29.60 -27.85
N LEU A 11 -13.97 28.35 -27.86
CA LEU A 11 -13.86 27.44 -26.72
C LEU A 11 -12.40 26.97 -26.60
N LEU A 12 -11.62 27.63 -25.74
CA LEU A 12 -10.33 27.12 -25.29
C LEU A 12 -10.58 25.92 -24.36
N SER A 13 -10.36 24.70 -24.87
CA SER A 13 -10.25 23.52 -24.02
C SER A 13 -8.96 23.63 -23.20
N LEU A 14 -9.06 23.95 -21.91
CA LEU A 14 -7.94 23.77 -20.99
C LEU A 14 -7.69 22.27 -20.86
N ALA A 15 -6.66 21.76 -21.53
CA ALA A 15 -6.10 20.45 -21.20
C ALA A 15 -5.57 20.53 -19.75
N ALA A 16 -6.09 19.68 -18.86
CA ALA A 16 -5.55 19.57 -17.51
C ALA A 16 -4.06 19.21 -17.59
N ALA A 17 -3.23 19.86 -16.77
CA ALA A 17 -1.81 19.51 -16.68
C ALA A 17 -1.69 18.01 -16.31
N PRO A 18 -0.76 17.27 -16.92
CA PRO A 18 -0.59 15.86 -16.62
C PRO A 18 -0.26 15.67 -15.13
N ILE A 19 -0.92 14.72 -14.48
CA ILE A 19 -0.57 14.30 -13.11
C ILE A 19 0.89 13.83 -13.14
N LYS A 20 1.74 14.50 -12.37
CA LYS A 20 3.17 14.18 -12.27
C LYS A 20 3.37 13.30 -11.03
N THR A 21 3.80 12.07 -11.23
CA THR A 21 4.29 11.21 -10.14
C THR A 21 5.80 11.39 -9.96
N PRO A 22 6.34 11.24 -8.74
CA PRO A 22 7.78 11.13 -8.54
C PRO A 22 8.32 9.92 -9.31
N GLU A 23 9.55 10.05 -9.83
CA GLU A 23 10.27 8.90 -10.37
C GLU A 23 10.99 8.16 -9.23
N PRO A 24 10.96 6.83 -9.20
CA PRO A 24 11.71 6.07 -8.21
C PRO A 24 13.22 6.16 -8.43
N ASP A 25 13.99 6.06 -7.35
CA ASP A 25 15.45 6.00 -7.38
C ASP A 25 15.96 4.67 -7.97
N GLU A 26 15.21 3.58 -7.77
CA GLU A 26 15.51 2.27 -8.34
C GLU A 26 14.22 1.48 -8.62
N ARG A 27 14.23 0.69 -9.71
CA ARG A 27 13.16 -0.28 -10.01
C ARG A 27 13.74 -1.68 -10.04
N ILE A 28 13.05 -2.64 -9.41
CA ILE A 28 13.47 -4.05 -9.38
C ILE A 28 12.29 -4.94 -9.80
N ALA A 29 12.52 -5.88 -10.72
CA ALA A 29 11.54 -6.92 -11.02
C ALA A 29 11.40 -7.85 -9.81
N VAL A 30 10.17 -8.15 -9.39
CA VAL A 30 9.94 -9.11 -8.29
C VAL A 30 10.37 -10.50 -8.73
N TRP A 31 10.13 -10.89 -9.99
CA TRP A 31 10.44 -12.22 -10.50
C TRP A 31 11.51 -12.16 -11.60
N PRO A 32 12.58 -12.96 -11.53
CA PRO A 32 13.69 -12.88 -12.47
C PRO A 32 13.31 -13.35 -13.89
N ASP A 33 12.33 -14.23 -14.02
CA ASP A 33 11.76 -14.70 -15.29
C ASP A 33 10.76 -13.70 -15.90
N ARG A 34 10.41 -12.64 -15.18
CA ARG A 34 9.53 -11.55 -15.61
C ARG A 34 10.27 -10.20 -15.47
N PRO A 35 11.38 -9.99 -16.22
CA PRO A 35 12.21 -8.80 -16.08
C PRO A 35 11.44 -7.52 -16.45
N LEU A 36 11.93 -6.38 -15.94
CA LEU A 36 11.42 -5.06 -16.32
C LEU A 36 11.59 -4.83 -17.83
N LEU A 37 10.68 -4.04 -18.39
CA LEU A 37 10.72 -3.59 -19.78
C LEU A 37 10.97 -2.08 -19.81
N ASP A 38 11.68 -1.59 -20.82
CA ASP A 38 11.86 -0.14 -21.06
C ASP A 38 10.53 0.60 -21.11
N LYS A 39 9.53 -0.05 -21.73
CA LYS A 39 8.13 0.36 -21.68
C LYS A 39 7.31 -0.76 -21.04
N SER A 40 6.70 -0.44 -19.90
CA SER A 40 5.78 -1.35 -19.21
C SER A 40 4.64 -1.79 -20.14
N ASP A 41 4.25 -3.07 -20.02
CA ASP A 41 3.08 -3.65 -20.68
C ASP A 41 1.80 -3.57 -19.83
N ASP A 42 1.86 -2.83 -18.71
CA ASP A 42 0.71 -2.52 -17.88
C ASP A 42 -0.25 -1.56 -18.62
N GLU A 43 -1.55 -1.69 -18.33
CA GLU A 43 -2.54 -0.73 -18.81
C GLU A 43 -2.71 0.39 -17.78
N VAL A 44 -2.56 1.64 -18.24
CA VAL A 44 -2.61 2.82 -17.36
C VAL A 44 -3.74 3.75 -17.79
N ALA A 45 -4.64 4.04 -16.86
CA ALA A 45 -5.70 5.04 -17.03
C ALA A 45 -5.36 6.29 -16.22
N TYR A 46 -5.20 7.42 -16.91
CA TYR A 46 -4.97 8.73 -16.31
C TYR A 46 -6.30 9.45 -16.15
N SER A 47 -6.75 9.62 -14.91
CA SER A 47 -7.96 10.37 -14.56
C SER A 47 -7.65 11.33 -13.42
N ASN A 48 -8.53 11.49 -12.44
CA ASN A 48 -8.19 12.14 -11.17
C ASN A 48 -7.24 11.29 -10.28
N ILE A 49 -7.15 10.00 -10.57
CA ILE A 49 -6.26 9.01 -9.95
C ILE A 49 -5.63 8.21 -11.10
N ILE A 50 -4.34 7.95 -11.04
CA ILE A 50 -3.64 7.05 -11.95
C ILE A 50 -3.98 5.61 -11.54
N ARG A 51 -4.59 4.86 -12.46
CA ARG A 51 -4.96 3.47 -12.22
C ARG A 51 -4.13 2.56 -13.13
N ILE A 52 -3.40 1.64 -12.52
CA ILE A 52 -2.62 0.62 -13.24
C ILE A 52 -3.37 -0.71 -13.18
N THR A 53 -3.46 -1.43 -14.29
CA THR A 53 -4.03 -2.79 -14.35
C THR A 53 -3.22 -3.68 -15.30
N LYS A 54 -3.56 -4.97 -15.33
CA LYS A 54 -2.86 -6.01 -16.10
C LYS A 54 -1.37 -6.04 -15.82
N VAL A 55 -1.02 -5.95 -14.54
CA VAL A 55 0.36 -6.04 -14.04
C VAL A 55 0.85 -7.47 -14.22
N LYS A 56 1.57 -7.71 -15.31
CA LYS A 56 2.17 -9.03 -15.63
C LYS A 56 3.58 -9.18 -15.10
N ARG A 57 4.27 -8.05 -14.88
CA ARG A 57 5.64 -7.97 -14.36
C ARG A 57 5.62 -7.20 -13.03
N PRO A 58 5.31 -7.88 -11.92
CA PRO A 58 5.33 -7.24 -10.62
C PRO A 58 6.70 -6.64 -10.34
N ALA A 59 6.71 -5.44 -9.78
CA ALA A 59 7.92 -4.63 -9.62
C ALA A 59 7.92 -3.87 -8.29
N LEU A 60 9.11 -3.69 -7.73
CA LEU A 60 9.38 -2.78 -6.63
C LEU A 60 9.90 -1.46 -7.19
N GLU A 61 9.40 -0.37 -6.65
CA GLU A 61 9.86 0.99 -6.94
C GLU A 61 10.32 1.63 -5.63
N PHE A 62 11.63 1.83 -5.50
CA PHE A 62 12.24 2.40 -4.30
C PHE A 62 12.30 3.92 -4.39
N TYR A 63 11.85 4.59 -3.33
CA TYR A 63 11.85 6.04 -3.17
C TYR A 63 12.64 6.40 -1.90
N LYS A 64 13.80 7.01 -2.11
CA LYS A 64 14.76 7.32 -1.06
C LYS A 64 14.39 8.61 -0.33
N ALA A 65 14.14 8.50 0.96
CA ALA A 65 14.07 9.65 1.85
C ALA A 65 15.43 10.37 1.92
N LYS A 66 15.55 11.54 1.31
CA LYS A 66 16.81 12.32 1.23
C LYS A 66 17.28 12.84 2.59
N ASN A 67 16.35 13.00 3.54
CA ASN A 67 16.57 13.45 4.91
C ASN A 67 16.64 12.29 5.92
N ALA A 68 16.66 11.03 5.46
CA ALA A 68 16.74 9.87 6.34
C ALA A 68 18.04 9.86 7.15
N LYS A 69 17.94 9.42 8.41
CA LYS A 69 19.09 9.06 9.23
C LYS A 69 19.75 7.78 8.65
N PRO A 70 21.03 7.50 8.95
CA PRO A 70 21.62 6.21 8.62
C PRO A 70 20.80 5.05 9.19
N ASN A 71 20.62 3.97 8.43
CA ASN A 71 19.78 2.82 8.80
C ASN A 71 18.34 3.23 9.14
N ALA A 72 17.72 4.07 8.30
CA ALA A 72 16.33 4.45 8.47
C ALA A 72 15.38 3.28 8.21
N PRO A 73 14.17 3.29 8.78
CA PRO A 73 13.15 2.30 8.45
C PRO A 73 12.70 2.44 6.99
N ALA A 74 12.11 1.37 6.47
CA ALA A 74 11.44 1.36 5.18
C ALA A 74 10.02 0.84 5.30
N VAL A 75 9.13 1.38 4.47
CA VAL A 75 7.73 0.93 4.37
C VAL A 75 7.46 0.46 2.95
N VAL A 76 7.03 -0.79 2.81
CA VAL A 76 6.55 -1.36 1.54
C VAL A 76 5.05 -1.08 1.41
N ILE A 77 4.68 -0.31 0.40
CA ILE A 77 3.33 0.20 0.17
C ILE A 77 2.59 -0.72 -0.79
N PHE A 78 1.39 -1.14 -0.39
CA PHE A 78 0.45 -1.92 -1.20
C PHE A 78 -0.77 -1.03 -1.53
N PRO A 79 -0.81 -0.43 -2.74
CA PRO A 79 -1.97 0.34 -3.19
C PRO A 79 -3.24 -0.52 -3.18
N GLY A 80 -4.41 0.08 -3.04
CA GLY A 80 -5.69 -0.60 -3.16
C GLY A 80 -6.18 -0.70 -4.62
N GLY A 81 -7.48 -0.99 -4.78
CA GLY A 81 -8.10 -1.18 -6.09
C GLY A 81 -8.86 -2.50 -6.28
N GLY A 82 -9.26 -3.15 -5.18
CA GLY A 82 -10.12 -4.32 -5.22
C GLY A 82 -9.50 -5.55 -5.91
N TYR A 83 -8.16 -5.61 -6.02
CA TYR A 83 -7.42 -6.59 -6.83
C TYR A 83 -7.75 -6.55 -8.34
N ASN A 84 -8.28 -5.43 -8.85
CA ASN A 84 -8.51 -5.21 -10.28
C ASN A 84 -7.57 -4.15 -10.84
N ILE A 85 -7.24 -3.15 -10.03
CA ILE A 85 -6.33 -2.07 -10.37
C ILE A 85 -5.41 -1.79 -9.18
N LEU A 86 -4.38 -0.98 -9.40
CA LEU A 86 -3.63 -0.26 -8.37
C LEU A 86 -3.98 1.21 -8.44
N ALA A 87 -4.47 1.80 -7.35
CA ALA A 87 -4.69 3.25 -7.24
C ALA A 87 -3.35 3.96 -6.99
N TYR A 88 -2.55 4.05 -8.05
CA TYR A 88 -1.11 4.12 -7.98
C TYR A 88 -0.55 5.43 -7.41
N ASP A 89 -1.12 6.59 -7.78
CA ASP A 89 -0.74 7.87 -7.19
C ASP A 89 -1.30 8.01 -5.77
N LEU A 90 -2.63 7.93 -5.64
CA LEU A 90 -3.36 8.18 -4.39
C LEU A 90 -2.91 7.31 -3.21
N GLU A 91 -2.61 6.04 -3.46
CA GLU A 91 -2.34 5.01 -2.45
C GLU A 91 -0.94 4.41 -2.60
N GLY A 92 -0.11 4.99 -3.46
CA GLY A 92 1.26 4.55 -3.75
C GLY A 92 2.23 5.72 -3.71
N THR A 93 2.39 6.45 -4.81
CA THR A 93 3.46 7.45 -4.92
C THR A 93 3.26 8.68 -4.02
N GLU A 94 2.02 9.13 -3.78
CA GLU A 94 1.75 10.19 -2.79
C GLU A 94 2.13 9.74 -1.36
N ILE A 95 1.94 8.45 -1.06
CA ILE A 95 2.33 7.83 0.22
C ILE A 95 3.84 7.77 0.33
N ALA A 96 4.53 7.42 -0.76
CA ALA A 96 5.98 7.40 -0.80
C ALA A 96 6.58 8.78 -0.53
N GLU A 97 6.01 9.84 -1.13
CA GLU A 97 6.44 11.22 -0.88
C GLU A 97 6.20 11.64 0.57
N TRP A 98 5.04 11.30 1.14
CA TRP A 98 4.74 11.59 2.55
C TRP A 98 5.71 10.88 3.50
N LEU A 99 5.93 9.57 3.33
CA LEU A 99 6.89 8.81 4.13
C LEU A 99 8.31 9.37 4.01
N ASN A 100 8.73 9.72 2.79
CA ASN A 100 10.02 10.36 2.56
C ASN A 100 10.12 11.70 3.28
N SER A 101 9.05 12.50 3.33
CA SER A 101 9.04 13.79 4.03
C SER A 101 9.30 13.65 5.54
N ILE A 102 8.93 12.51 6.14
CA ILE A 102 9.16 12.19 7.55
C ILE A 102 10.40 11.30 7.79
N GLY A 103 11.27 11.16 6.79
CA GLY A 103 12.56 10.47 6.92
C GLY A 103 12.51 8.95 6.80
N ILE A 104 11.43 8.40 6.23
CA ILE A 104 11.21 6.96 6.07
C ILE A 104 11.35 6.59 4.59
N HIS A 105 12.15 5.57 4.30
CA HIS A 105 12.27 5.03 2.95
C HIS A 105 10.94 4.39 2.52
N ALA A 106 10.58 4.53 1.24
CA ALA A 106 9.33 3.98 0.72
C ALA A 106 9.62 3.03 -0.44
N VAL A 107 8.85 1.94 -0.52
CA VAL A 107 8.90 1.01 -1.64
C VAL A 107 7.48 0.75 -2.11
N VAL A 108 7.11 1.19 -3.31
CA VAL A 108 5.78 0.85 -3.86
C VAL A 108 5.88 -0.50 -4.55
N LEU A 109 5.04 -1.46 -4.14
CA LEU A 109 4.90 -2.73 -4.83
C LEU A 109 3.78 -2.64 -5.86
N LYS A 110 4.16 -2.74 -7.14
CA LYS A 110 3.23 -3.02 -8.22
C LYS A 110 2.97 -4.53 -8.27
N TYR A 111 1.95 -5.00 -7.58
CA TYR A 111 1.61 -6.42 -7.50
C TYR A 111 0.63 -6.86 -8.60
N THR A 112 0.54 -8.17 -8.82
CA THR A 112 -0.30 -8.81 -9.84
C THR A 112 -1.78 -8.46 -9.65
N VAL A 113 -2.36 -7.84 -10.69
CA VAL A 113 -3.78 -7.53 -10.92
C VAL A 113 -4.05 -7.60 -12.43
N PRO A 114 -5.29 -7.84 -12.94
CA PRO A 114 -6.59 -7.89 -12.26
C PRO A 114 -7.02 -9.31 -11.85
N ASP A 115 -8.34 -9.53 -11.77
CA ASP A 115 -9.02 -10.82 -11.62
C ASP A 115 -8.98 -11.44 -10.22
N LYS A 116 -8.77 -10.61 -9.19
CA LYS A 116 -8.76 -11.07 -7.78
C LYS A 116 -7.78 -12.22 -7.54
N GLN A 117 -6.64 -12.20 -8.22
CA GLN A 117 -5.55 -13.17 -8.08
C GLN A 117 -4.80 -12.98 -6.76
N ARG A 118 -5.52 -13.07 -5.62
CA ARG A 118 -5.01 -12.79 -4.28
C ARG A 118 -3.81 -13.66 -3.92
N GLU A 119 -3.80 -14.90 -4.36
CA GLU A 119 -2.68 -15.82 -4.13
C GLU A 119 -1.42 -15.37 -4.88
N GLU A 120 -1.54 -14.93 -6.13
CA GLU A 120 -0.42 -14.38 -6.89
C GLU A 120 0.07 -13.06 -6.30
N SER A 121 -0.84 -12.17 -5.90
CA SER A 121 -0.46 -10.93 -5.20
C SER A 121 0.25 -11.23 -3.87
N LEU A 122 -0.14 -12.27 -3.13
CA LEU A 122 0.55 -12.70 -1.91
C LEU A 122 1.95 -13.23 -2.20
N LYS A 123 2.13 -14.03 -3.26
CA LYS A 123 3.47 -14.49 -3.69
C LYS A 123 4.36 -13.28 -4.03
N ASP A 124 3.81 -12.29 -4.73
CA ASP A 124 4.53 -11.05 -5.04
C ASP A 124 4.96 -10.31 -3.76
N ALA A 125 4.05 -10.15 -2.79
CA ALA A 125 4.31 -9.45 -1.54
C ALA A 125 5.33 -10.20 -0.65
N GLN A 126 5.22 -11.52 -0.55
CA GLN A 126 6.19 -12.35 0.16
C GLN A 126 7.59 -12.17 -0.44
N ARG A 127 7.70 -12.27 -1.78
CA ARG A 127 8.98 -12.12 -2.48
C ARG A 127 9.53 -10.70 -2.37
N ALA A 128 8.67 -9.69 -2.50
CA ALA A 128 9.01 -8.30 -2.31
C ALA A 128 9.73 -8.05 -0.99
N LEU A 129 9.20 -8.53 0.14
CA LEU A 129 9.83 -8.33 1.46
C LEU A 129 11.21 -9.00 1.56
N GLY A 130 11.38 -10.18 0.93
CA GLY A 130 12.70 -10.82 0.83
C GLY A 130 13.71 -9.97 0.06
N ILE A 131 13.30 -9.38 -1.06
CA ILE A 131 14.14 -8.50 -1.89
C ILE A 131 14.47 -7.20 -1.17
N VAL A 132 13.50 -6.54 -0.54
CA VAL A 132 13.74 -5.30 0.21
C VAL A 132 14.74 -5.56 1.34
N ARG A 133 14.61 -6.69 2.05
CA ARG A 133 15.55 -7.08 3.11
C ARG A 133 16.94 -7.42 2.57
N SER A 134 17.06 -8.02 1.37
CA SER A 134 18.37 -8.27 0.74
C SER A 134 19.04 -6.99 0.25
N LYS A 135 18.25 -5.98 -0.12
CA LYS A 135 18.69 -4.64 -0.53
C LYS A 135 18.95 -3.67 0.62
N ALA A 136 18.67 -4.07 1.86
CA ALA A 136 18.68 -3.15 3.00
C ALA A 136 20.00 -2.37 3.14
N LYS A 137 21.14 -3.05 2.99
CA LYS A 137 22.47 -2.41 3.04
C LYS A 137 22.67 -1.39 1.91
N ASP A 138 22.31 -1.75 0.69
CA ASP A 138 22.50 -0.90 -0.50
C ASP A 138 21.61 0.35 -0.44
N TRP A 139 20.40 0.19 0.12
CA TRP A 139 19.41 1.26 0.26
C TRP A 139 19.55 2.08 1.54
N GLY A 140 20.43 1.67 2.47
CA GLY A 140 20.62 2.35 3.76
C GLY A 140 19.47 2.11 4.75
N ILE A 141 18.76 0.99 4.61
CA ILE A 141 17.61 0.59 5.42
C ILE A 141 18.07 -0.28 6.60
N ASN A 142 17.42 -0.12 7.75
CA ASN A 142 17.55 -1.08 8.84
C ASN A 142 16.78 -2.39 8.49
N PRO A 143 17.46 -3.55 8.38
CA PRO A 143 16.80 -4.81 8.00
C PRO A 143 15.79 -5.35 9.01
N GLU A 144 15.76 -4.78 10.23
CA GLU A 144 14.83 -5.09 11.32
C GLU A 144 13.71 -4.05 11.46
N GLN A 145 13.60 -3.10 10.51
CA GLN A 145 12.54 -2.09 10.47
C GLN A 145 12.00 -1.94 9.03
N ILE A 146 11.47 -3.05 8.52
CA ILE A 146 10.84 -3.13 7.20
C ILE A 146 9.35 -3.41 7.38
N GLU A 147 8.55 -2.37 7.20
CA GLU A 147 7.12 -2.39 7.47
C GLU A 147 6.32 -2.56 6.20
N VAL A 148 5.03 -2.87 6.37
CA VAL A 148 4.07 -2.85 5.27
C VAL A 148 2.95 -1.85 5.55
N LEU A 149 2.51 -1.17 4.50
CA LEU A 149 1.38 -0.25 4.56
C LEU A 149 0.43 -0.56 3.41
N GLY A 150 -0.80 -0.93 3.73
CA GLY A 150 -1.79 -1.33 2.73
C GLY A 150 -3.09 -0.53 2.80
N PHE A 151 -3.63 -0.19 1.64
CA PHE A 151 -4.92 0.49 1.50
C PHE A 151 -6.00 -0.44 0.96
N SER A 152 -7.21 -0.47 1.52
CA SER A 152 -8.33 -1.25 0.94
C SER A 152 -7.94 -2.73 0.67
N ALA A 153 -7.94 -3.16 -0.59
CA ALA A 153 -7.44 -4.48 -1.02
C ALA A 153 -5.93 -4.67 -0.80
N GLY A 154 -5.12 -3.63 -0.90
CA GLY A 154 -3.72 -3.65 -0.45
C GLY A 154 -3.60 -3.81 1.07
N GLY A 155 -4.59 -3.31 1.83
CA GLY A 155 -4.74 -3.58 3.26
C GLY A 155 -5.01 -5.06 3.55
N HIS A 156 -5.83 -5.71 2.71
CA HIS A 156 -5.97 -7.17 2.74
C HIS A 156 -4.63 -7.87 2.48
N LEU A 157 -3.90 -7.45 1.44
CA LEU A 157 -2.61 -8.03 1.11
C LEU A 157 -1.58 -7.86 2.24
N ALA A 158 -1.54 -6.70 2.88
CA ALA A 158 -0.69 -6.43 4.04
C ALA A 158 -1.01 -7.36 5.21
N ALA A 159 -2.28 -7.43 5.62
CA ALA A 159 -2.70 -8.33 6.70
C ALA A 159 -2.43 -9.81 6.36
N ASN A 160 -2.71 -10.24 5.13
CA ASN A 160 -2.50 -11.62 4.70
C ASN A 160 -1.01 -11.99 4.70
N LEU A 161 -0.12 -11.11 4.20
CA LEU A 161 1.33 -11.29 4.33
C LEU A 161 1.74 -11.39 5.80
N SER A 162 1.26 -10.47 6.65
CA SER A 162 1.58 -10.41 8.07
C SER A 162 1.12 -11.64 8.87
N THR A 163 0.15 -12.40 8.38
CA THR A 163 -0.34 -13.64 9.02
C THR A 163 0.03 -14.93 8.29
N ASN A 164 0.67 -14.85 7.11
CA ASN A 164 1.06 -16.02 6.31
C ASN A 164 2.52 -15.91 5.83
N TYR A 165 3.40 -15.31 6.65
CA TYR A 165 4.81 -15.12 6.30
C TYR A 165 5.69 -16.36 6.55
N GLN A 166 5.28 -17.27 7.44
CA GLN A 166 6.13 -18.41 7.83
C GLN A 166 6.39 -19.36 6.66
N LYS A 167 5.48 -19.40 5.68
CA LYS A 167 5.58 -20.24 4.49
C LYS A 167 5.34 -19.40 3.24
N ARG A 168 6.36 -19.31 2.38
CA ARG A 168 6.23 -18.76 1.03
C ARG A 168 5.32 -19.66 0.19
N ASN A 169 4.40 -19.07 -0.57
CA ASN A 169 3.47 -19.80 -1.46
C ASN A 169 4.09 -20.12 -2.83
N TYR A 170 5.42 -20.15 -2.91
CA TYR A 170 6.18 -20.45 -4.11
C TYR A 170 7.51 -21.11 -3.70
N ALA A 171 8.16 -21.80 -4.64
CA ALA A 171 9.46 -22.41 -4.41
C ALA A 171 10.55 -21.32 -4.36
N ALA A 172 11.50 -21.43 -3.43
CA ALA A 172 12.63 -20.49 -3.35
C ALA A 172 13.42 -20.45 -4.67
N ILE A 173 13.76 -19.24 -5.10
CA ILE A 173 14.41 -18.93 -6.38
C ILE A 173 15.86 -18.49 -6.16
N ASP A 174 16.11 -17.63 -5.18
CA ASP A 174 17.43 -17.02 -4.92
C ASP A 174 17.64 -16.68 -3.43
N ASP A 175 18.77 -16.04 -3.11
CA ASP A 175 19.15 -15.71 -1.73
C ASP A 175 18.16 -14.77 -1.03
N ALA A 176 17.37 -13.97 -1.76
CA ALA A 176 16.35 -13.13 -1.16
C ALA A 176 15.25 -13.96 -0.48
N ASP A 177 14.98 -15.17 -0.99
CA ASP A 177 13.96 -16.05 -0.42
C ASP A 177 14.40 -16.76 0.86
N LYS A 178 15.72 -16.77 1.15
CA LYS A 178 16.27 -17.26 2.43
C LYS A 178 16.03 -16.27 3.57
N LEU A 179 15.84 -14.99 3.26
CA LEU A 179 15.50 -13.97 4.23
C LEU A 179 14.01 -14.09 4.59
N SER A 180 13.66 -13.70 5.82
CA SER A 180 12.26 -13.68 6.24
C SER A 180 11.43 -12.76 5.33
N CYS A 181 10.14 -13.05 5.16
CA CYS A 181 9.18 -12.13 4.54
C CYS A 181 8.19 -11.53 5.57
N ARG A 182 8.41 -11.77 6.86
CA ARG A 182 7.66 -11.13 7.94
C ARG A 182 7.95 -9.62 7.95
N PRO A 183 6.93 -8.75 7.89
CA PRO A 183 7.09 -7.33 8.21
C PRO A 183 7.40 -7.13 9.69
N ASP A 184 8.03 -6.02 10.08
CA ASP A 184 8.29 -5.76 11.50
C ASP A 184 7.04 -5.15 12.19
N PHE A 185 6.23 -4.41 11.42
CA PHE A 185 4.96 -3.77 11.75
C PHE A 185 4.02 -3.74 10.53
N THR A 186 2.71 -3.59 10.79
CA THR A 186 1.65 -3.55 9.75
C THR A 186 0.81 -2.28 9.88
N VAL A 187 0.69 -1.50 8.81
CA VAL A 187 -0.18 -0.33 8.73
C VAL A 187 -1.34 -0.61 7.78
N LEU A 188 -2.56 -0.54 8.28
CA LEU A 188 -3.78 -0.83 7.52
C LEU A 188 -4.67 0.40 7.44
N ILE A 189 -4.86 0.93 6.24
CA ILE A 189 -5.68 2.10 5.99
C ILE A 189 -6.94 1.66 5.24
N TYR A 190 -8.10 1.79 5.90
CA TYR A 190 -9.41 1.27 5.47
C TYR A 190 -9.34 -0.15 4.86
N PRO A 191 -8.76 -1.14 5.56
CA PRO A 191 -8.57 -2.46 4.98
C PRO A 191 -9.91 -3.06 4.54
N ALA A 192 -9.89 -3.76 3.40
CA ALA A 192 -11.04 -4.48 2.87
C ALA A 192 -10.87 -5.99 3.09
N TYR A 193 -11.97 -6.74 2.99
CA TYR A 193 -11.96 -8.21 2.90
C TYR A 193 -11.36 -8.98 4.09
N LEU A 194 -11.13 -8.36 5.26
CA LEU A 194 -10.67 -9.07 6.47
C LEU A 194 -11.86 -9.64 7.26
N TYR A 195 -12.88 -10.10 6.56
CA TYR A 195 -14.07 -10.69 7.13
C TYR A 195 -14.52 -11.90 6.31
N ASP A 196 -15.24 -12.81 6.95
CA ASP A 196 -15.89 -13.93 6.31
C ASP A 196 -17.12 -13.47 5.52
N ASN A 197 -17.31 -14.01 4.31
CA ASN A 197 -18.39 -13.57 3.42
C ASN A 197 -19.78 -14.01 3.88
N ASP A 198 -19.87 -15.10 4.65
CA ASP A 198 -21.13 -15.63 5.19
C ASP A 198 -21.48 -14.95 6.52
N ASP A 199 -20.46 -14.63 7.34
CA ASP A 199 -20.62 -13.86 8.57
C ASP A 199 -19.53 -12.80 8.73
N LYS A 200 -19.86 -11.56 8.38
CA LYS A 200 -18.91 -10.43 8.42
C LYS A 200 -18.37 -10.11 9.81
N ARG A 201 -18.98 -10.62 10.88
CA ARG A 201 -18.47 -10.46 12.25
C ARG A 201 -17.33 -11.42 12.56
N LYS A 202 -17.02 -12.35 11.65
CA LYS A 202 -15.88 -13.26 11.72
C LYS A 202 -14.82 -12.82 10.74
N SER A 203 -13.58 -13.12 11.08
CA SER A 203 -12.41 -12.82 10.27
C SER A 203 -12.35 -13.69 9.02
N ALA A 204 -11.71 -13.17 7.96
CA ALA A 204 -11.55 -13.92 6.73
C ALA A 204 -10.69 -15.17 6.95
N PRO A 205 -11.02 -16.31 6.29
CA PRO A 205 -10.36 -17.60 6.54
C PRO A 205 -8.87 -17.65 6.14
N ASP A 206 -8.44 -16.75 5.26
CA ASP A 206 -7.05 -16.60 4.84
C ASP A 206 -6.24 -15.67 5.77
N ILE A 207 -6.86 -15.09 6.79
CA ILE A 207 -6.21 -14.26 7.81
C ILE A 207 -6.05 -15.08 9.10
N LYS A 208 -4.79 -15.36 9.46
CA LYS A 208 -4.44 -16.30 10.54
C LYS A 208 -3.57 -15.64 11.59
N VAL A 209 -4.18 -14.77 12.39
CA VAL A 209 -3.46 -14.06 13.44
C VAL A 209 -2.96 -15.05 14.50
N ASP A 210 -1.71 -14.87 14.89
CA ASP A 210 -1.03 -15.59 15.98
C ASP A 210 -0.21 -14.63 16.83
N ALA A 211 0.41 -15.14 17.90
CA ALA A 211 1.22 -14.32 18.81
C ALA A 211 2.55 -13.82 18.22
N GLN A 212 2.89 -14.19 16.98
CA GLN A 212 4.06 -13.69 16.25
C GLN A 212 3.69 -12.71 15.14
N THR A 213 2.40 -12.52 14.89
CA THR A 213 1.88 -11.52 13.95
C THR A 213 2.43 -10.14 14.33
N PRO A 214 2.89 -9.32 13.36
CA PRO A 214 3.44 -7.99 13.65
C PRO A 214 2.41 -7.07 14.32
N PRO A 215 2.84 -6.16 15.23
CA PRO A 215 1.97 -5.12 15.74
C PRO A 215 1.39 -4.25 14.63
N ALA A 216 0.18 -3.74 14.84
CA ALA A 216 -0.56 -3.07 13.79
C ALA A 216 -1.07 -1.67 14.14
N PHE A 217 -1.04 -0.76 13.17
CA PHE A 217 -1.76 0.52 13.19
C PHE A 217 -2.90 0.45 12.16
N ILE A 218 -4.11 0.77 12.58
CA ILE A 218 -5.32 0.57 11.77
C ILE A 218 -6.14 1.86 11.79
N VAL A 219 -6.56 2.32 10.62
CA VAL A 219 -7.46 3.48 10.48
C VAL A 219 -8.66 3.10 9.63
N GLN A 220 -9.86 3.42 10.10
CA GLN A 220 -11.08 3.13 9.35
C GLN A 220 -12.19 4.16 9.66
N THR A 221 -13.17 4.27 8.77
CA THR A 221 -14.36 5.11 8.96
C THR A 221 -15.60 4.24 9.22
N LEU A 222 -16.49 4.71 10.10
CA LEU A 222 -17.74 3.99 10.44
C LEU A 222 -18.77 4.04 9.30
N ASP A 223 -18.69 5.06 8.44
CA ASP A 223 -19.55 5.18 7.25
C ASP A 223 -19.02 4.40 6.03
N ASP A 224 -17.85 3.72 6.13
CA ASP A 224 -17.38 2.68 5.20
C ASP A 224 -18.13 1.35 5.40
N ARG A 225 -19.46 1.45 5.24
CA ARG A 225 -20.50 0.48 5.57
C ARG A 225 -20.04 -0.98 5.55
N ARG A 226 -19.66 -1.48 4.38
CA ARG A 226 -19.48 -2.91 4.14
C ARG A 226 -18.09 -3.42 4.53
N LEU A 227 -17.13 -2.52 4.77
CA LEU A 227 -15.72 -2.85 4.94
C LEU A 227 -15.20 -2.49 6.35
N VAL A 228 -15.95 -1.71 7.14
CA VAL A 228 -15.61 -1.37 8.53
C VAL A 228 -15.33 -2.60 9.39
N ASP A 229 -16.07 -3.69 9.19
CA ASP A 229 -15.89 -4.95 9.92
C ASP A 229 -14.48 -5.54 9.76
N SER A 230 -13.79 -5.25 8.65
CA SER A 230 -12.40 -5.67 8.44
C SER A 230 -11.47 -5.13 9.53
N ALA A 231 -11.63 -3.86 9.91
CA ALA A 231 -10.82 -3.23 10.94
C ALA A 231 -11.18 -3.76 12.34
N PHE A 232 -12.46 -3.97 12.61
CA PHE A 232 -12.92 -4.54 13.88
C PHE A 232 -12.41 -5.96 14.10
N ASN A 233 -12.58 -6.83 13.09
CA ASN A 233 -12.19 -8.23 13.18
C ASN A 233 -10.68 -8.38 13.38
N TYR A 234 -9.87 -7.72 12.54
CA TYR A 234 -8.41 -7.82 12.64
C TYR A 234 -7.88 -7.28 13.98
N THR A 235 -8.41 -6.15 14.45
CA THR A 235 -8.03 -5.60 15.76
C THR A 235 -8.39 -6.54 16.91
N ARG A 236 -9.57 -7.18 16.85
CA ARG A 236 -10.01 -8.15 17.85
C ARG A 236 -9.11 -9.38 17.86
N ASP A 237 -8.78 -9.92 16.69
CA ASP A 237 -7.92 -11.10 16.57
C ASP A 237 -6.50 -10.82 17.09
N LEU A 238 -5.92 -9.66 16.79
CA LEU A 238 -4.63 -9.21 17.34
C LEU A 238 -4.68 -9.15 18.86
N LYS A 239 -5.72 -8.53 19.41
CA LYS A 239 -5.92 -8.42 20.86
C LYS A 239 -6.02 -9.81 21.52
N ASP A 240 -6.81 -10.72 20.94
CA ASP A 240 -7.00 -12.07 21.47
C ASP A 240 -5.69 -12.88 21.40
N ALA A 241 -4.87 -12.64 20.38
CA ALA A 241 -3.52 -13.19 20.24
C ALA A 241 -2.44 -12.47 21.09
N LYS A 242 -2.81 -11.41 21.83
CA LYS A 242 -1.90 -10.56 22.64
C LYS A 242 -0.82 -9.86 21.81
N VAL A 243 -1.17 -9.44 20.59
CA VAL A 243 -0.35 -8.61 19.73
C VAL A 243 -0.79 -7.15 19.87
N ASP A 244 0.17 -6.24 19.97
CA ASP A 244 -0.10 -4.81 20.10
C ASP A 244 -0.82 -4.26 18.85
N ALA A 245 -1.89 -3.49 19.08
CA ALA A 245 -2.67 -2.89 18.02
C ALA A 245 -3.15 -1.49 18.42
N GLU A 246 -3.08 -0.54 17.49
CA GLU A 246 -3.64 0.81 17.63
C GLU A 246 -4.71 1.02 16.55
N LEU A 247 -5.97 1.22 16.97
CA LEU A 247 -7.11 1.41 16.07
C LEU A 247 -7.67 2.82 16.20
N HIS A 248 -7.74 3.54 15.08
CA HIS A 248 -8.39 4.85 14.96
C HIS A 248 -9.66 4.74 14.12
N LEU A 249 -10.80 5.06 14.72
CA LEU A 249 -12.10 5.05 14.05
C LEU A 249 -12.68 6.44 13.96
N TYR A 250 -13.05 6.84 12.75
CA TYR A 250 -13.67 8.12 12.46
C TYR A 250 -15.14 7.91 12.09
N ALA A 251 -16.03 8.79 12.53
CA ALA A 251 -17.45 8.65 12.22
C ALA A 251 -17.77 8.78 10.73
N LYS A 252 -17.02 9.64 10.01
CA LYS A 252 -17.23 9.96 8.59
C LYS A 252 -15.91 10.10 7.84
N GLY A 253 -15.97 9.79 6.56
CA GLY A 253 -14.86 9.93 5.61
C GLY A 253 -14.98 9.02 4.40
N GLY A 254 -15.87 8.01 4.48
CA GLY A 254 -16.06 7.04 3.42
C GLY A 254 -14.82 6.16 3.18
N HIS A 255 -14.78 5.56 2.00
CA HIS A 255 -13.70 4.65 1.58
C HIS A 255 -12.76 5.35 0.58
N GLY A 256 -11.48 4.94 0.55
CA GLY A 256 -10.54 5.40 -0.47
C GLY A 256 -10.11 6.86 -0.33
N TYR A 257 -9.95 7.34 0.90
CA TYR A 257 -9.59 8.75 1.16
C TYR A 257 -8.10 9.08 0.91
N GLY A 258 -7.20 8.08 0.90
CA GLY A 258 -5.76 8.28 0.67
C GLY A 258 -5.15 9.34 1.61
N LEU A 259 -4.23 10.17 1.08
CA LEU A 259 -3.69 11.34 1.79
C LEU A 259 -4.39 12.65 1.45
N ARG A 260 -5.24 12.66 0.43
CA ARG A 260 -5.77 13.91 -0.13
C ARG A 260 -6.67 14.61 0.89
N PRO A 261 -6.53 15.93 1.07
CA PRO A 261 -7.34 16.67 2.04
C PRO A 261 -8.85 16.52 1.80
N SER A 262 -9.60 16.50 2.90
CA SER A 262 -11.06 16.53 2.91
C SER A 262 -11.56 17.33 4.12
N ASP A 263 -12.83 17.70 4.12
CA ASP A 263 -13.46 18.37 5.28
C ASP A 263 -13.67 17.41 6.47
N ASN A 264 -13.43 16.11 6.31
CA ASN A 264 -13.58 15.13 7.39
C ASN A 264 -12.30 15.05 8.24
N PRO A 265 -12.41 14.86 9.57
CA PRO A 265 -11.24 14.73 10.46
C PRO A 265 -10.30 13.58 10.11
N ILE A 266 -10.76 12.61 9.30
CA ILE A 266 -9.96 11.50 8.80
C ILE A 266 -8.69 11.97 8.10
N SER A 267 -8.66 13.17 7.51
CA SER A 267 -7.45 13.75 6.91
C SER A 267 -6.29 13.96 7.92
N GLY A 268 -6.54 13.83 9.22
CA GLY A 268 -5.52 13.84 10.27
C GLY A 268 -4.81 12.49 10.51
N TRP A 269 -5.26 11.39 9.90
CA TRP A 269 -4.65 10.06 10.07
C TRP A 269 -3.13 9.99 9.80
N PRO A 270 -2.55 10.73 8.83
CA PRO A 270 -1.12 10.61 8.54
C PRO A 270 -0.26 11.11 9.69
N GLN A 271 -0.72 12.12 10.44
CA GLN A 271 -0.03 12.59 11.63
C GLN A 271 0.03 11.49 12.69
N LEU A 272 -1.11 10.84 12.97
CA LEU A 272 -1.19 9.75 13.95
C LEU A 272 -0.33 8.55 13.54
N CYS A 273 -0.36 8.18 12.26
CA CYS A 273 0.48 7.11 11.73
C CYS A 273 1.97 7.46 11.80
N GLY A 274 2.34 8.70 11.46
CA GLY A 274 3.72 9.17 11.54
C GLY A 274 4.25 9.17 12.97
N ASP A 275 3.43 9.58 13.94
CA ASP A 275 3.79 9.53 15.36
C ASP A 275 3.90 8.09 15.86
N TRP A 276 3.02 7.19 15.42
CA TRP A 276 3.12 5.77 15.73
C TRP A 276 4.41 5.15 15.16
N LEU A 277 4.71 5.37 13.87
CA LEU A 277 5.92 4.89 13.21
C LEU A 277 7.19 5.40 13.92
N LYS A 278 7.22 6.65 14.37
CA LYS A 278 8.37 7.18 15.14
C LYS A 278 8.53 6.45 16.48
N ARG A 279 7.44 6.23 17.22
CA ARG A 279 7.45 5.49 18.50
C ARG A 279 7.94 4.05 18.32
N THR A 280 7.52 3.38 17.26
CA THR A 280 7.84 1.97 17.02
C THR A 280 9.21 1.76 16.39
N THR A 281 9.70 2.72 15.60
CA THR A 281 11.03 2.64 14.95
C THR A 281 12.15 3.38 15.73
N GLY A 282 11.83 4.04 16.84
CA GLY A 282 12.83 4.72 17.69
C GLY A 282 13.44 5.98 17.05
N ASN A 283 12.69 6.67 16.18
CA ASN A 283 13.14 7.83 15.41
C ASN A 283 12.84 9.19 16.04
#